data_AF-A0A969WVB4-F1
#
_entry.id   AF-A0A969WVB4-F1
#
_cell.length_a   1.000
_cell.length_b   1.000
_cell.length_c   1.000
_cell.angle_alpha   90.00
_cell.angle_beta   90.00
_cell.angle_gamma   90.00
#
_symmetry.space_group_name_H-M   'P 1'
#
loop_
_entity.id
_entity.type
_entity.pdbx_description
1 polymer ?
#
loop_
_entity_poly.entity_id
_entity_poly.type
_entity_poly.pdbx_seq_one_letter_code
_entity_poly.pdbx_strand_id
1 'polypeptide(L)'
;MKRTQSSNELSLYEGSLSDMGVAKNMRKLQSAFPKQGKEFFNVLAERLIANGFTDERFADAVNHVIDTFQYKELNISDIVKFDKKVKLYNYSEACTLVTRDGYEFGRDLKRTEMDGRVYWILKNS
;
A
#
# COMPACT_ATOMS: atom_id res chain seq x y z
N MET A 1 -23.82 30.89 -5.80
CA MET A 1 -23.19 30.26 -4.64
C MET A 1 -23.20 28.75 -4.82
N LYS A 2 -22.03 28.12 -5.04
CA LYS A 2 -21.85 26.67 -4.92
C LYS A 2 -20.74 26.47 -3.88
N ARG A 3 -21.10 25.94 -2.72
CA ARG A 3 -20.15 25.46 -1.72
C ARG A 3 -19.57 24.16 -2.23
N THR A 4 -18.25 24.10 -2.40
CA THR A 4 -17.52 22.85 -2.59
C THR A 4 -16.52 22.74 -1.45
N GLN A 5 -16.43 21.55 -0.87
CA GLN A 5 -15.73 21.18 0.36
C GLN A 5 -14.38 21.89 0.56
N SER A 6 -14.20 22.45 1.77
CA SER A 6 -12.90 22.78 2.33
C SER A 6 -12.04 21.52 2.43
N SER A 7 -11.20 21.27 1.44
CA SER A 7 -9.88 20.71 1.73
C SER A 7 -9.01 21.88 2.19
N ASN A 8 -8.34 21.78 3.33
CA ASN A 8 -7.36 22.77 3.80
C ASN A 8 -6.05 22.71 2.99
N GLU A 9 -6.14 22.40 1.69
CA GLU A 9 -5.02 22.11 0.82
C GLU A 9 -5.14 22.98 -0.43
N LEU A 10 -4.11 23.78 -0.68
CA LEU A 10 -3.99 24.60 -1.87
C LEU A 10 -3.07 23.88 -2.86
N SER A 11 -3.54 23.69 -4.10
CA SER A 11 -2.65 23.26 -5.18
C SER A 11 -1.65 24.39 -5.45
N LEU A 12 -0.35 24.10 -5.37
CA LEU A 12 0.72 25.05 -5.69
C LEU A 12 0.95 25.21 -7.20
N TYR A 13 0.35 24.35 -8.01
CA TYR A 13 0.49 24.39 -9.46
C TYR A 13 -0.37 25.49 -10.08
N GLU A 14 0.27 26.39 -10.83
CA GLU A 14 -0.37 27.45 -11.60
C GLU A 14 -0.28 27.14 -13.10
N GLY A 15 -1.28 27.56 -13.88
CA GLY A 15 -1.28 27.41 -15.34
C GLY A 15 -2.38 26.50 -15.89
N SER A 16 -2.15 25.97 -17.09
CA SER A 16 -3.13 25.15 -17.83
C SER A 16 -2.47 23.90 -18.40
N LEU A 17 -3.29 22.91 -18.75
CA LEU A 17 -2.84 21.71 -19.45
C LEU A 17 -2.74 22.01 -20.95
N SER A 18 -1.55 21.88 -21.53
CA SER A 18 -1.35 22.03 -22.97
C SER A 18 -1.38 20.67 -23.67
N ASP A 19 -1.87 20.65 -24.92
CA ASP A 19 -1.89 19.42 -25.73
C ASP A 19 -0.49 18.81 -25.88
N MET A 20 0.54 19.65 -25.93
CA MET A 20 1.94 19.23 -26.03
C MET A 20 2.44 18.62 -24.71
N GLY A 21 2.09 19.21 -23.57
CA GLY A 21 2.38 18.67 -22.24
C GLY A 21 1.71 17.32 -22.02
N VAL A 22 0.44 17.19 -22.45
CA VAL A 22 -0.29 15.91 -22.44
C VAL A 22 0.43 14.87 -23.30
N ALA A 23 0.72 15.19 -24.56
CA ALA A 23 1.34 14.24 -25.48
C ALA A 23 2.72 13.75 -24.98
N LYS A 24 3.55 14.66 -24.43
CA LYS A 24 4.87 14.33 -23.89
C LYS A 24 4.77 13.35 -22.72
N ASN A 25 3.94 13.67 -21.73
CA ASN A 25 3.80 12.89 -20.51
C ASN A 25 3.04 11.58 -20.76
N MET A 26 2.09 11.56 -21.69
CA MET A 26 1.40 10.34 -22.13
C MET A 26 2.35 9.35 -22.82
N ARG A 27 3.25 9.83 -23.70
CA ARG A 27 4.28 8.96 -24.30
C ARG A 27 5.20 8.33 -23.24
N LYS A 28 5.54 9.11 -22.21
CA LYS A 28 6.36 8.63 -21.08
C LYS A 28 5.64 7.53 -20.32
N LEU A 29 4.35 7.73 -19.98
CA LEU A 29 3.52 6.71 -19.34
C LEU A 29 3.34 5.46 -20.20
N GLN A 30 3.09 5.60 -21.51
CA GLN A 30 2.97 4.45 -22.42
C GLN A 30 4.24 3.62 -22.48
N SER A 31 5.40 4.27 -22.41
CA SER A 31 6.71 3.59 -22.39
C SER A 31 6.97 2.88 -21.06
N ALA A 32 6.58 3.49 -19.93
CA ALA A 32 6.73 2.90 -18.60
C ALA A 32 5.68 1.81 -18.30
N PHE A 33 4.49 1.92 -18.92
CA PHE A 33 3.34 1.06 -18.70
C PHE A 33 2.83 0.38 -19.99
N PRO A 34 3.67 -0.42 -20.69
CA PRO A 34 3.32 -0.99 -21.99
C PRO A 34 2.19 -2.03 -21.93
N LYS A 35 1.90 -2.57 -20.74
CA LYS A 35 0.80 -3.52 -20.51
C LYS A 35 -0.58 -2.85 -20.51
N GLN A 36 -0.65 -1.52 -20.40
CA GLN A 36 -1.91 -0.80 -20.37
C GLN A 36 -2.44 -0.55 -21.79
N GLY A 37 -3.75 -0.79 -21.98
CA GLY A 37 -4.41 -0.60 -23.28
C GLY A 37 -4.65 0.87 -23.62
N LYS A 38 -4.94 1.15 -24.89
CA LYS A 38 -5.26 2.52 -25.38
C LYS A 38 -6.44 3.15 -24.64
N GLU A 39 -7.44 2.36 -24.27
CA GLU A 39 -8.63 2.83 -23.54
C GLU A 39 -8.29 3.40 -22.17
N PHE A 40 -7.32 2.82 -21.46
CA PHE A 40 -6.84 3.34 -20.19
C PHE A 40 -6.30 4.77 -20.34
N PHE A 41 -5.50 5.01 -21.37
CA PHE A 41 -4.92 6.34 -21.63
C PHE A 41 -5.96 7.36 -22.08
N ASN A 42 -7.01 6.94 -22.81
CA ASN A 42 -8.12 7.82 -23.17
C ASN A 42 -8.88 8.29 -21.92
N VAL A 43 -9.22 7.36 -21.02
CA VAL A 43 -9.88 7.70 -19.75
C VAL A 43 -8.99 8.60 -18.90
N LEU A 44 -7.69 8.35 -18.86
CA LEU A 44 -6.75 9.21 -18.14
C LEU A 44 -6.77 10.65 -18.69
N ALA A 45 -6.76 10.83 -20.02
CA ALA A 45 -6.82 12.16 -20.63
C ALA A 45 -8.11 12.91 -20.26
N GLU A 46 -9.27 12.25 -20.31
CA GLU A 46 -10.55 12.84 -19.89
C GLU A 46 -10.52 13.28 -18.41
N ARG A 47 -9.92 12.45 -17.54
CA ARG A 47 -9.79 12.75 -16.11
C ARG A 47 -8.84 13.91 -15.82
N LEU A 48 -7.74 14.05 -16.57
CA LEU A 48 -6.82 15.18 -16.40
C LEU A 48 -7.50 16.51 -16.71
N ILE A 49 -8.29 16.55 -17.79
CA ILE A 49 -9.05 17.74 -18.19
C ILE A 49 -10.14 18.04 -17.15
N ALA A 50 -10.94 17.03 -16.77
CA ALA A 50 -12.04 17.21 -15.82
C ALA A 50 -11.58 17.70 -14.43
N ASN A 51 -10.34 17.38 -14.03
CA ASN A 51 -9.76 17.80 -12.76
C ASN A 51 -8.87 19.06 -12.87
N GLY A 52 -8.84 19.72 -14.02
CA GLY A 52 -8.07 20.96 -14.21
C GLY A 52 -6.58 20.78 -13.93
N PHE A 53 -5.97 19.69 -14.41
CA PHE A 53 -4.53 19.50 -14.28
C PHE A 53 -3.78 20.63 -15.00
N THR A 54 -2.53 20.87 -14.59
CA THR A 54 -1.58 21.70 -15.31
C THR A 54 -0.47 20.80 -15.86
N ASP A 55 0.32 21.31 -16.81
CA ASP A 55 1.45 20.56 -17.36
C ASP A 55 2.45 20.14 -16.29
N GLU A 56 2.75 21.04 -15.34
CA GLU A 56 3.67 20.76 -14.22
C GLU A 56 3.08 19.70 -13.30
N ARG A 57 1.81 19.85 -12.90
CA ARG A 57 1.12 18.86 -12.05
C ARG A 57 1.09 17.49 -12.70
N PHE A 58 0.87 17.45 -14.02
CA PHE A 58 0.84 16.19 -14.75
C PHE A 58 2.24 15.58 -14.86
N ALA A 59 3.27 16.37 -15.16
CA ALA A 59 4.64 15.89 -15.23
C ALA A 59 5.11 15.29 -13.88
N ASP A 60 4.85 15.99 -12.77
CA ASP A 60 5.19 15.51 -11.43
C ASP A 60 4.41 14.25 -11.06
N ALA A 61 3.10 14.20 -11.34
CA ALA A 61 2.29 13.01 -11.12
C ALA A 61 2.83 11.80 -11.91
N VAL A 62 3.23 12.00 -13.17
CA VAL A 62 3.83 10.95 -14.00
C VAL A 62 5.17 10.49 -13.45
N ASN A 63 6.05 11.41 -13.06
CA ASN A 63 7.34 11.07 -12.47
C ASN A 63 7.16 10.29 -11.17
N HIS A 64 6.31 10.78 -10.28
CA HIS A 64 6.01 10.12 -9.01
C HIS A 64 5.47 8.71 -9.22
N VAL A 65 4.54 8.52 -10.16
CA VAL A 65 4.03 7.19 -10.49
C VAL A 65 5.13 6.30 -11.07
N ILE A 66 5.96 6.79 -12.00
CA ILE A 66 7.06 5.99 -12.55
C ILE A 66 8.05 5.56 -11.46
N ASP A 67 8.37 6.45 -10.52
CA ASP A 67 9.36 6.20 -9.47
C ASP A 67 8.82 5.30 -8.35
N THR A 68 7.51 5.35 -8.07
CA THR A 68 6.89 4.61 -6.95
C THR A 68 6.09 3.38 -7.37
N PHE A 69 5.73 3.25 -8.64
CA PHE A 69 4.88 2.16 -9.09
C PHE A 69 5.64 0.85 -9.12
N GLN A 70 5.36 0.01 -8.12
CA GLN A 70 5.81 -1.36 -8.08
C GLN A 70 4.78 -2.22 -8.79
N TYR A 71 5.16 -2.84 -9.92
CA TYR A 71 4.37 -3.89 -10.54
C TYR A 71 4.29 -5.08 -9.59
N LYS A 72 3.24 -5.12 -8.77
CA LYS A 72 2.93 -6.28 -7.94
C LYS A 72 2.02 -7.21 -8.74
N GLU A 73 2.62 -8.03 -9.60
CA GLU A 73 1.91 -9.22 -10.08
C GLU A 73 1.74 -10.18 -8.91
N LEU A 74 0.49 -10.54 -8.61
CA LEU A 74 0.15 -11.54 -7.61
C LEU A 74 0.84 -12.85 -8.01
N ASN A 75 1.92 -13.21 -7.31
CA ASN A 75 2.61 -14.45 -7.60
C ASN A 75 2.05 -15.58 -6.72
N ILE A 76 2.02 -16.80 -7.25
CA ILE A 76 1.56 -17.99 -6.51
C ILE A 76 2.35 -18.15 -5.19
N SER A 77 3.61 -17.69 -5.15
CA SER A 77 4.41 -17.72 -3.93
C SER A 77 3.88 -16.77 -2.85
N ASP A 78 3.25 -15.64 -3.19
CA ASP A 78 2.62 -14.74 -2.21
C ASP A 78 1.41 -15.40 -1.54
N ILE A 79 0.76 -16.33 -2.25
CA ILE A 79 -0.33 -17.16 -1.74
C ILE A 79 0.23 -18.37 -0.96
N VAL A 80 1.22 -19.08 -1.51
CA VAL A 80 1.77 -20.31 -0.92
C VAL A 80 2.68 -20.03 0.28
N LYS A 81 3.34 -18.87 0.36
CA LYS A 81 4.16 -18.47 1.51
C LYS A 81 3.34 -18.01 2.71
N PHE A 82 2.04 -17.79 2.56
CA PHE A 82 1.19 -17.45 3.69
C PHE A 82 1.08 -18.65 4.62
N ASP A 83 1.84 -18.60 5.72
CA ASP A 83 1.80 -19.60 6.79
C ASP A 83 1.53 -18.88 8.12
N LYS A 84 0.44 -19.25 8.80
CA LYS A 84 0.10 -18.68 10.11
C LYS A 84 0.88 -19.41 11.19
N LYS A 85 2.13 -18.99 11.40
CA LYS A 85 3.00 -19.50 12.47
C LYS A 85 2.71 -18.76 13.77
N VAL A 86 2.48 -19.52 14.84
CA VAL A 86 2.45 -18.99 16.20
C VAL A 86 3.80 -19.21 16.85
N LYS A 87 4.32 -18.20 17.55
CA LYS A 87 5.56 -18.35 18.32
C LYS A 87 5.29 -19.23 19.54
N LEU A 88 6.12 -20.26 19.71
CA LEU A 88 6.14 -21.09 20.91
C LEU A 88 7.09 -20.46 21.92
N TYR A 89 6.60 -20.20 23.11
CA TYR A 89 7.39 -19.72 24.24
C TYR A 89 7.61 -20.86 25.21
N ASN A 90 8.85 -21.08 25.63
CA ASN A 90 9.12 -21.97 26.76
C ASN A 90 8.69 -21.31 28.08
N TYR A 91 8.73 -22.06 29.19
CA TYR A 91 8.28 -21.56 30.49
C TYR A 91 8.99 -20.27 30.93
N SER A 92 10.31 -20.18 30.76
CA SER A 92 11.08 -18.99 31.15
C SER A 92 10.72 -17.75 30.32
N GLU A 93 10.46 -17.95 29.03
CA GLU A 93 10.04 -16.87 28.13
C GLU A 93 8.61 -16.43 28.45
N ALA A 94 7.71 -17.36 28.73
CA ALA A 94 6.35 -17.06 29.16
C ALA A 94 6.32 -16.30 30.49
N CYS A 95 7.16 -16.67 31.46
CA CYS A 95 7.32 -15.91 32.71
C CYS A 95 7.80 -14.48 32.46
N THR A 96 8.72 -14.27 31.51
CA THR A 96 9.18 -12.92 31.13
C THR A 96 8.02 -12.10 30.58
N LEU A 97 7.21 -12.67 29.68
CA LEU A 97 6.03 -11.98 29.12
C LEU A 97 5.03 -11.59 30.21
N VAL A 98 4.80 -12.47 31.18
CA VAL A 98 3.86 -12.20 32.28
C VAL A 98 4.39 -11.13 33.23
N THR A 99 5.68 -11.18 33.57
CA THR A 99 6.28 -10.31 34.58
C THR A 99 6.67 -8.93 34.04
N ARG A 100 7.10 -8.85 32.79
CA ARG A 100 7.63 -7.63 32.18
C ARG A 100 6.62 -6.92 31.29
N ASP A 101 5.84 -7.70 30.54
CA ASP A 101 4.96 -7.18 29.48
C ASP A 101 3.48 -7.25 29.87
N GLY A 102 3.16 -7.72 31.08
CA GLY A 102 1.82 -7.67 31.68
C GLY A 102 0.82 -8.68 31.13
N TYR A 103 1.29 -9.73 30.44
CA TYR A 103 0.43 -10.82 29.97
C TYR A 103 -0.03 -11.73 31.10
N GLU A 104 -1.14 -12.44 30.92
CA GLU A 104 -1.67 -13.38 31.91
C GLU A 104 -1.67 -14.83 31.40
N PHE A 105 -1.17 -15.76 32.21
CA PHE A 105 -1.35 -17.19 31.97
C PHE A 105 -2.84 -17.55 31.96
N GLY A 106 -3.27 -18.35 30.99
CA GLY A 106 -4.66 -18.81 30.88
C GLY A 106 -5.59 -17.80 30.21
N ARG A 107 -5.37 -16.49 30.35
CA ARG A 107 -6.10 -15.46 29.60
C ARG A 107 -5.45 -15.21 28.25
N ASP A 108 -4.21 -14.72 28.23
CA ASP A 108 -3.48 -14.32 27.01
C ASP A 108 -2.58 -15.43 26.50
N LEU A 109 -2.00 -16.22 27.41
CA LEU A 109 -1.12 -17.34 27.10
C LEU A 109 -1.86 -18.68 27.24
N LYS A 110 -1.93 -19.45 26.16
CA LYS A 110 -2.45 -20.82 26.13
C LYS A 110 -1.30 -21.82 26.20
N ARG A 111 -1.40 -22.79 27.10
CA ARG A 111 -0.48 -23.93 27.16
C ARG A 111 -0.73 -24.87 25.97
N THR A 112 0.33 -25.32 25.32
CA THR A 112 0.33 -26.34 24.27
C THR A 112 1.47 -27.33 24.51
N GLU A 113 1.33 -28.54 24.01
CA GLU A 113 2.35 -29.58 24.12
C GLU A 113 2.79 -29.96 22.70
N MET A 114 4.10 -29.99 22.49
CA MET A 114 4.71 -30.36 21.22
C MET A 114 5.95 -31.21 21.53
N ASP A 115 6.03 -32.38 20.91
CA ASP A 115 7.15 -33.34 21.08
C ASP A 115 7.43 -33.70 22.55
N GLY A 116 6.38 -33.87 23.36
CA GLY A 116 6.47 -34.20 24.79
C GLY A 116 7.01 -33.06 25.67
N ARG A 117 7.11 -31.84 25.12
CA ARG A 117 7.52 -30.63 25.84
C ARG A 117 6.39 -29.61 25.87
N VAL A 118 6.30 -28.88 26.98
CA VAL A 118 5.27 -27.87 27.18
C VAL A 118 5.75 -26.51 26.70
N TYR A 119 4.90 -25.86 25.90
CA TYR A 119 5.08 -24.51 25.40
C TYR A 119 3.84 -23.65 25.69
N TRP A 120 3.98 -22.33 25.53
CA TRP A 120 2.91 -21.36 25.61
C TRP A 120 2.79 -20.60 24.30
N ILE A 121 1.57 -20.31 23.88
CA ILE A 121 1.25 -19.51 22.70
C ILE A 121 0.34 -18.35 23.09
N LEU A 122 0.51 -17.19 22.45
CA LEU A 122 -0.40 -16.07 22.61
C LEU A 122 -1.70 -16.34 21.85
N LYS A 123 -2.85 -16.14 22.49
CA LYS A 123 -4.15 -16.45 21.88
C LYS A 123 -4.55 -15.49 20.74
N ASN A 124 -3.94 -14.30 20.68
CA ASN A 124 -4.25 -13.24 19.70
C ASN A 124 -3.04 -12.89 18.81
N SER A 125 -2.36 -13.89 18.25
CA SER A 125 -1.34 -13.68 17.19
C SER A 125 -1.94 -13.63 15.80
#